data_AF-A0A517I0V1-F1
#
_entry.id   AF-A0A517I0V1-F1
#
_cell.length_a   1.000
_cell.length_b   1.000
_cell.length_c   1.000
_cell.angle_alpha   90.00
_cell.angle_beta   90.00
_cell.angle_gamma   90.00
#
_symmetry.space_group_name_H-M   'P 1'
#
loop_
_entity.id
_entity.type
_entity.pdbx_description
1 polymer ?
#
loop_
_entity_poly.entity_id
_entity_poly.type
_entity_poly.pdbx_seq_one_letter_code
_entity_poly.pdbx_strand_id
1 'polypeptide(L)'
;MTIQRERPGVTVELIAKAKERVVPKSGVVLVPYQAEWGAPDELVKLSSFEERTAQTFGKVDTVELAAEGGATIQAYRMTNGTAAKAAYEQVDAIRVEALYPGLVGNELKLTIITSKSEPGKKELQVVGPLQTEKFSFADANELVAKTIQSNYVRVKKLGETAVVLAAETALKGATSGTVALSPADSTKLFMAVSGADFDAMYLPFDDPSVQAAAKQFMSERRTKNKKLSTLVIGGKDIEDDNMSKHVERSVAQNARYVVNCAIAGQHNNGKQYASLQWAAWVAGMIAATPAHESLTAVVVPLKRALKDWGHTEIINALSTGTLIATRDGDVYIIESAVNTLSVIGTNEREDYGKIRVSMTLDQIVNDINQVGKKYKGKLGNNNLGGAVFVSAVNAYLTVREQQGAIDTGWTFTDKKNGVGDRRGFLLSAKPLDAIEYFDIDWEVQ
;
A
#
# COMPACT_ATOMS: atom_id res chain seq x y z
N MET A 1 16.99 -24.82 -30.82
CA MET A 1 17.09 -23.84 -29.72
C MET A 1 17.52 -24.57 -28.47
N THR A 2 18.77 -24.40 -28.05
CA THR A 2 19.29 -24.98 -26.82
C THR A 2 18.84 -24.08 -25.67
N ILE A 3 18.14 -24.64 -24.67
CA ILE A 3 17.78 -23.89 -23.46
C ILE A 3 19.08 -23.60 -22.70
N GLN A 4 19.55 -22.36 -22.77
CA GLN A 4 20.68 -21.89 -21.97
C GLN A 4 20.23 -21.83 -20.51
N ARG A 5 20.83 -22.66 -19.66
CA ARG A 5 20.60 -22.64 -18.21
C ARG A 5 21.73 -21.86 -17.56
N GLU A 6 21.50 -20.58 -17.29
CA GLU A 6 22.45 -19.74 -16.55
C GLU A 6 22.33 -20.03 -15.05
N ARG A 7 23.47 -20.06 -14.35
CA ARG A 7 23.48 -20.21 -12.89
C ARG A 7 22.97 -18.92 -12.22
N PRO A 8 22.19 -19.00 -11.14
CA PRO A 8 21.77 -17.82 -10.38
C PRO A 8 22.98 -16.98 -9.93
N GLY A 9 22.96 -15.68 -10.20
CA GLY A 9 24.06 -14.75 -9.97
C GLY A 9 23.58 -13.30 -9.96
N VAL A 10 24.39 -12.40 -9.42
CA VAL A 10 24.03 -10.98 -9.20
C VAL A 10 23.51 -10.31 -10.47
N THR A 11 24.11 -10.63 -11.62
CA THR A 11 23.69 -10.15 -12.95
C THR A 11 22.32 -10.68 -13.34
N VAL A 12 22.05 -11.97 -13.18
CA VAL A 12 20.77 -12.60 -13.55
C VAL A 12 19.63 -12.02 -12.70
N GLU A 13 19.86 -11.83 -11.39
CA GLU A 13 18.85 -11.26 -10.49
C GLU A 13 18.57 -9.79 -10.78
N LEU A 14 19.60 -9.00 -11.09
CA LEU A 14 19.43 -7.61 -11.52
C LEU A 14 18.67 -7.51 -12.85
N ILE A 15 19.02 -8.33 -13.86
CA ILE A 15 18.26 -8.38 -15.12
C ILE A 15 16.80 -8.80 -14.87
N ALA A 16 16.55 -9.76 -13.98
CA ALA A 16 15.19 -10.16 -13.61
C ALA A 16 14.42 -9.01 -12.97
N LYS A 17 15.04 -8.27 -12.03
CA LYS A 17 14.46 -7.05 -11.45
C LYS A 17 14.08 -6.03 -12.51
N ALA A 18 14.99 -5.72 -13.44
CA ALA A 18 14.70 -4.79 -14.53
C ALA A 18 13.49 -5.24 -15.37
N LYS A 19 13.36 -6.54 -15.65
CA LYS A 19 12.23 -7.10 -16.40
C LYS A 19 10.91 -7.04 -15.62
N GLU A 20 10.92 -7.26 -14.30
CA GLU A 20 9.73 -7.13 -13.43
C GLU A 20 9.12 -5.72 -13.48
N ARG A 21 9.95 -4.70 -13.73
CA ARG A 21 9.56 -3.28 -13.68
C ARG A 21 8.81 -2.76 -14.91
N VAL A 22 8.62 -3.58 -15.96
CA VAL A 22 7.79 -3.25 -17.13
C VAL A 22 6.44 -3.95 -17.07
N VAL A 23 6.24 -4.85 -16.10
CA VAL A 23 4.98 -5.57 -15.96
C VAL A 23 3.95 -4.62 -15.30
N PRO A 24 2.82 -4.31 -15.95
CA PRO A 24 1.86 -3.28 -15.50
C PRO A 24 1.11 -3.56 -14.18
N LYS A 25 1.46 -4.61 -13.44
CA LYS A 25 0.69 -5.09 -12.26
C LYS A 25 1.56 -5.55 -11.08
N SER A 26 2.81 -5.10 -11.00
CA SER A 26 3.80 -5.67 -10.06
C SER A 26 4.05 -4.87 -8.78
N GLY A 27 3.58 -3.62 -8.68
CA GLY A 27 3.85 -2.79 -7.51
C GLY A 27 2.94 -3.06 -6.31
N VAL A 28 3.41 -2.65 -5.13
CA VAL A 28 2.72 -2.84 -3.85
C VAL A 28 2.36 -1.48 -3.27
N VAL A 29 1.07 -1.27 -2.99
CA VAL A 29 0.58 -0.09 -2.26
C VAL A 29 0.20 -0.46 -0.83
N LEU A 30 0.75 0.26 0.15
CA LEU A 30 0.34 0.16 1.54
C LEU A 30 -0.92 1.01 1.75
N VAL A 31 -2.00 0.36 2.17
CA VAL A 31 -3.31 0.99 2.42
C VAL A 31 -3.71 0.73 3.87
N PRO A 32 -3.43 1.68 4.78
CA PRO A 32 -4.03 1.69 6.10
C PRO A 32 -5.50 2.12 6.00
N TYR A 33 -6.40 1.41 6.69
CA TYR A 33 -7.84 1.65 6.60
C TYR A 33 -8.55 1.34 7.93
N GLN A 34 -9.70 1.95 8.15
CA GLN A 34 -10.62 1.55 9.22
C GLN A 34 -11.71 0.64 8.64
N ALA A 35 -12.11 -0.37 9.40
CA ALA A 35 -13.17 -1.30 9.04
C ALA A 35 -13.84 -1.88 10.28
N GLU A 36 -15.02 -2.47 10.09
CA GLU A 36 -15.79 -3.18 11.13
C GLU A 36 -15.50 -4.69 11.20
N TRP A 37 -14.52 -5.17 10.42
CA TRP A 37 -14.10 -6.58 10.38
C TRP A 37 -12.62 -6.72 9.95
N GLY A 38 -11.97 -7.84 10.32
CA GLY A 38 -10.56 -8.18 9.98
C GLY A 38 -9.60 -8.17 11.17
N ALA A 39 -8.40 -8.73 11.06
CA ALA A 39 -7.42 -8.63 12.14
C ALA A 39 -6.95 -7.16 12.32
N PRO A 40 -7.07 -6.54 13.51
CA PRO A 40 -6.56 -5.21 13.74
C PRO A 40 -5.03 -5.22 13.83
N ASP A 41 -4.41 -4.13 13.39
CA ASP A 41 -2.98 -3.84 13.52
C ASP A 41 -2.04 -4.89 12.87
N GLU A 42 -2.54 -5.62 11.87
CA GLU A 42 -1.81 -6.63 11.11
C GLU A 42 -1.70 -6.24 9.63
N LEU A 43 -0.55 -6.56 9.02
CA LEU A 43 -0.32 -6.40 7.59
C LEU A 43 -0.80 -7.64 6.84
N VAL A 44 -1.74 -7.44 5.92
CA VAL A 44 -2.26 -8.51 5.07
C VAL A 44 -2.01 -8.16 3.61
N LYS A 45 -1.39 -9.06 2.85
CA LYS A 45 -1.19 -8.88 1.41
C LYS A 45 -2.42 -9.40 0.67
N LEU A 46 -3.00 -8.56 -0.18
CA LEU A 46 -4.20 -8.83 -0.97
C LEU A 46 -3.92 -8.53 -2.44
N SER A 47 -3.84 -9.57 -3.25
CA SER A 47 -3.46 -9.51 -4.66
C SER A 47 -4.66 -9.67 -5.60
N SER A 48 -5.73 -10.32 -5.13
CA SER A 48 -6.94 -10.57 -5.93
C SER A 48 -8.19 -9.90 -5.35
N PHE A 49 -9.24 -9.80 -6.17
CA PHE A 49 -10.53 -9.28 -5.74
C PHE A 49 -11.18 -10.18 -4.67
N GLU A 50 -11.01 -11.50 -4.78
CA GLU A 50 -11.51 -12.48 -3.80
C GLU A 50 -10.83 -12.31 -2.45
N GLU A 51 -9.51 -12.11 -2.42
CA GLU A 51 -8.77 -11.85 -1.17
C GLU A 51 -9.23 -10.55 -0.50
N ARG A 52 -9.41 -9.48 -1.27
CA ARG A 52 -9.94 -8.21 -0.75
C ARG A 52 -11.37 -8.34 -0.23
N THR A 53 -12.21 -9.06 -0.95
CA THR A 53 -13.60 -9.33 -0.55
C THR A 53 -13.66 -10.20 0.70
N ALA A 54 -12.80 -11.21 0.83
CA ALA A 54 -12.71 -12.04 2.03
C ALA A 54 -12.26 -11.22 3.26
N GLN A 55 -11.30 -10.31 3.06
CA GLN A 55 -10.77 -9.47 4.13
C GLN A 55 -11.72 -8.36 4.59
N THR A 56 -12.36 -7.68 3.63
CA THR A 56 -13.09 -6.42 3.89
C THR A 56 -14.60 -6.53 3.68
N PHE A 57 -15.08 -7.66 3.16
CA PHE A 57 -16.45 -7.86 2.66
C PHE A 57 -16.87 -6.85 1.59
N GLY A 58 -15.90 -6.25 0.87
CA GLY A 58 -16.17 -5.20 -0.11
C GLY A 58 -16.72 -3.91 0.50
N LYS A 59 -16.58 -3.73 1.83
CA LYS A 59 -17.11 -2.57 2.57
C LYS A 59 -16.08 -1.44 2.74
N VAL A 60 -14.84 -1.60 2.25
CA VAL A 60 -13.75 -0.62 2.43
C VAL A 60 -13.37 0.01 1.09
N ASP A 61 -13.91 1.19 0.83
CA ASP A 61 -13.75 1.87 -0.46
C ASP A 61 -12.30 2.25 -0.79
N THR A 62 -11.50 2.67 0.19
CA THR A 62 -10.09 3.04 -0.06
C THR A 62 -9.23 1.87 -0.53
N VAL A 63 -9.54 0.64 -0.07
CA VAL A 63 -8.86 -0.58 -0.51
C VAL A 63 -9.22 -0.90 -1.96
N GLU A 64 -10.48 -0.73 -2.35
CA GLU A 64 -10.90 -0.96 -3.75
C GLU A 64 -10.37 0.13 -4.67
N LEU A 65 -10.46 1.41 -4.27
CA LEU A 65 -9.89 2.55 -5.01
C LEU A 65 -8.39 2.35 -5.31
N ALA A 66 -7.61 1.96 -4.31
CA ALA A 66 -6.19 1.68 -4.49
C ALA A 66 -5.91 0.49 -5.41
N ALA A 67 -6.85 -0.45 -5.55
CA ALA A 67 -6.70 -1.65 -6.37
C ALA A 67 -7.09 -1.43 -7.84
N GLU A 68 -7.79 -0.34 -8.18
CA GLU A 68 -8.27 -0.07 -9.55
C GLU A 68 -7.12 0.05 -10.57
N GLY A 69 -5.97 0.59 -10.14
CA GLY A 69 -4.75 0.63 -10.96
C GLY A 69 -4.11 -0.73 -11.20
N GLY A 70 -4.54 -1.79 -10.49
CA GLY A 70 -3.93 -3.12 -10.56
C GLY A 70 -2.75 -3.35 -9.61
N ALA A 71 -2.54 -2.46 -8.64
CA ALA A 71 -1.54 -2.65 -7.60
C ALA A 71 -1.91 -3.79 -6.65
N THR A 72 -0.91 -4.48 -6.13
CA THR A 72 -1.10 -5.39 -5.00
C THR A 72 -1.29 -4.57 -3.72
N ILE A 73 -2.33 -4.86 -2.95
CA ILE A 73 -2.62 -4.13 -1.72
C ILE A 73 -1.89 -4.78 -0.56
N GLN A 74 -1.10 -4.00 0.16
CA GLN A 74 -0.67 -4.33 1.51
C GLN A 74 -1.61 -3.60 2.48
N ALA A 75 -2.60 -4.31 2.99
CA ALA A 75 -3.67 -3.75 3.78
C ALA A 75 -3.27 -3.74 5.27
N TYR A 76 -3.59 -2.67 5.99
CA TYR A 76 -3.38 -2.56 7.43
C TYR A 76 -4.64 -2.01 8.11
N ARG A 77 -5.37 -2.87 8.85
CA ARG A 77 -6.59 -2.44 9.54
C ARG A 77 -6.24 -1.67 10.80
N MET A 78 -6.52 -0.38 10.81
CA MET A 78 -6.38 0.49 11.96
C MET A 78 -7.65 0.46 12.81
N THR A 79 -7.47 0.52 14.14
CA THR A 79 -8.55 0.78 15.08
C THR A 79 -8.11 1.83 16.10
N ASN A 80 -9.06 2.55 16.67
CA ASN A 80 -8.81 3.45 17.80
C ASN A 80 -8.61 2.70 19.15
N GLY A 81 -8.59 1.37 19.14
CA GLY A 81 -8.47 0.52 20.34
C GLY A 81 -9.78 0.21 21.09
N THR A 82 -10.94 0.75 20.69
CA THR A 82 -12.23 0.48 21.36
C THR A 82 -13.01 -0.70 20.78
N ALA A 83 -12.49 -1.35 19.74
CA ALA A 83 -13.19 -2.41 19.04
C ALA A 83 -13.31 -3.67 19.90
N ALA A 84 -14.54 -4.15 20.11
CA ALA A 84 -14.83 -5.38 20.84
C ALA A 84 -15.49 -6.42 19.93
N LYS A 85 -15.30 -7.70 20.28
CA LYS A 85 -15.91 -8.82 19.57
C LYS A 85 -17.32 -9.08 20.08
N ALA A 86 -18.21 -9.44 19.17
CA ALA A 86 -19.51 -9.95 19.53
C ALA A 86 -19.37 -11.40 20.03
N ALA A 87 -20.25 -11.82 20.94
CA ALA A 87 -20.31 -13.18 21.40
C ALA A 87 -21.76 -13.63 21.67
N TYR A 88 -21.93 -14.94 21.68
CA TYR A 88 -23.08 -15.66 22.21
C TYR A 88 -22.56 -16.68 23.22
N GLU A 89 -23.30 -16.89 24.30
CA GLU A 89 -22.87 -17.74 25.39
C GLU A 89 -23.99 -18.67 25.85
N GLN A 90 -23.63 -19.93 26.07
CA GLN A 90 -24.40 -20.87 26.88
C GLN A 90 -23.59 -21.10 28.15
N VAL A 91 -24.15 -20.68 29.29
CA VAL A 91 -23.51 -20.74 30.61
C VAL A 91 -22.98 -22.15 30.89
N ASP A 92 -21.73 -22.23 31.36
CA ASP A 92 -21.01 -23.46 31.67
C ASP A 92 -20.90 -24.49 30.53
N ALA A 93 -21.19 -24.10 29.27
CA ALA A 93 -21.08 -24.97 28.10
C ALA A 93 -20.09 -24.41 27.08
N ILE A 94 -20.48 -23.37 26.34
CA ILE A 94 -19.67 -22.79 25.26
C ILE A 94 -19.85 -21.28 25.14
N ARG A 95 -18.81 -20.62 24.63
CA ARG A 95 -18.83 -19.25 24.14
C ARG A 95 -18.50 -19.24 22.65
N VAL A 96 -19.43 -18.76 21.83
CA VAL A 96 -19.24 -18.53 20.39
C VAL A 96 -18.88 -17.05 20.21
N GLU A 97 -17.65 -16.77 19.83
CA GLU A 97 -17.11 -15.41 19.71
C GLU A 97 -16.85 -15.10 18.24
N ALA A 98 -17.15 -13.88 17.79
CA ALA A 98 -16.76 -13.42 16.46
C ALA A 98 -15.23 -13.51 16.30
N LEU A 99 -14.76 -13.88 15.12
CA LEU A 99 -13.33 -14.01 14.85
C LEU A 99 -12.60 -12.68 15.10
N TYR A 100 -13.18 -11.59 14.62
CA TYR A 100 -12.62 -10.25 14.70
C TYR A 100 -13.55 -9.26 15.41
N PRO A 101 -13.00 -8.20 16.04
CA PRO A 101 -13.79 -7.15 16.67
C PRO A 101 -14.41 -6.20 15.64
N GLY A 102 -15.51 -5.54 16.01
CA GLY A 102 -16.24 -4.59 15.16
C GLY A 102 -17.70 -4.99 14.94
N LEU A 103 -18.50 -4.03 14.47
CA LEU A 103 -19.97 -4.12 14.43
C LEU A 103 -20.50 -5.25 13.54
N VAL A 104 -19.72 -5.69 12.55
CA VAL A 104 -20.09 -6.87 11.73
C VAL A 104 -20.26 -8.12 12.58
N GLY A 105 -19.59 -8.21 13.73
CA GLY A 105 -19.82 -9.30 14.68
C GLY A 105 -21.28 -9.40 15.14
N ASN A 106 -22.01 -8.29 15.26
CA ASN A 106 -23.43 -8.28 15.63
C ASN A 106 -24.35 -8.66 14.45
N GLU A 107 -23.85 -8.65 13.21
CA GLU A 107 -24.57 -9.10 12.02
C GLU A 107 -24.54 -10.64 11.90
N LEU A 108 -23.59 -11.31 12.57
CA LEU A 108 -23.47 -12.76 12.57
C LEU A 108 -24.60 -13.39 13.36
N LYS A 109 -25.24 -14.40 12.76
CA LYS A 109 -26.28 -15.18 13.42
C LYS A 109 -25.88 -16.64 13.50
N LEU A 110 -26.19 -17.26 14.63
CA LEU A 110 -26.00 -18.69 14.82
C LEU A 110 -27.32 -19.42 15.06
N THR A 111 -27.34 -20.69 14.67
CA THR A 111 -28.41 -21.63 15.03
C THR A 111 -27.74 -22.96 15.40
N ILE A 112 -28.22 -23.62 16.46
CA ILE A 112 -27.78 -24.97 16.84
C ILE A 112 -28.96 -25.91 16.71
N ILE A 113 -28.88 -26.82 15.74
CA ILE A 113 -29.93 -27.81 15.43
C ILE A 113 -29.40 -29.24 15.59
N THR A 114 -30.29 -30.22 15.62
CA THR A 114 -29.90 -31.62 15.44
C THR A 114 -29.39 -31.82 14.01
N SER A 115 -28.25 -32.51 13.85
CA SER A 115 -27.67 -32.77 12.54
C SER A 115 -28.57 -33.73 11.74
N LYS A 116 -28.87 -33.38 10.48
CA LYS A 116 -29.59 -34.24 9.54
C LYS A 116 -28.67 -35.17 8.76
N SER A 117 -27.40 -34.81 8.63
CA SER A 117 -26.38 -35.55 7.88
C SER A 117 -25.61 -36.56 8.75
N GLU A 118 -25.46 -36.27 10.04
CA GLU A 118 -24.76 -37.14 11.00
C GLU A 118 -25.69 -37.46 12.19
N PRO A 119 -26.41 -38.59 12.15
CA PRO A 119 -27.31 -39.00 13.23
C PRO A 119 -26.59 -39.05 14.59
N GLY A 120 -27.22 -38.49 15.62
CA GLY A 120 -26.67 -38.43 16.99
C GLY A 120 -25.79 -37.20 17.26
N LYS A 121 -25.47 -36.38 16.25
CA LYS A 121 -24.73 -35.11 16.42
C LYS A 121 -25.64 -33.89 16.36
N LYS A 122 -25.11 -32.76 16.85
CA LYS A 122 -25.67 -31.41 16.64
C LYS A 122 -24.93 -30.72 15.51
N GLU A 123 -25.52 -29.69 14.92
CA GLU A 123 -24.92 -28.86 13.89
C GLU A 123 -25.03 -27.38 14.28
N LEU A 124 -23.90 -26.69 14.33
CA LEU A 124 -23.81 -25.24 14.43
C LEU A 124 -23.86 -24.66 13.02
N GLN A 125 -24.83 -23.82 12.74
CA GLN A 125 -24.91 -23.03 11.50
C GLN A 125 -24.61 -21.58 11.82
N VAL A 126 -23.65 -20.97 11.12
CA VAL A 126 -23.25 -19.57 11.27
C VAL A 126 -23.53 -18.85 9.98
N VAL A 127 -24.52 -17.96 9.98
CA VAL A 127 -24.84 -17.09 8.85
C VAL A 127 -23.95 -15.87 8.92
N GLY A 128 -23.01 -15.75 7.98
CA GLY A 128 -22.12 -14.61 7.82
C GLY A 128 -22.39 -13.80 6.54
N PRO A 129 -21.60 -12.75 6.28
CA PRO A 129 -21.85 -11.82 5.17
C PRO A 129 -21.71 -12.40 3.76
N LEU A 130 -20.90 -13.46 3.58
CA LEU A 130 -20.65 -14.06 2.26
C LEU A 130 -21.28 -15.45 2.12
N GLN A 131 -21.35 -16.21 3.21
CA GLN A 131 -21.86 -17.58 3.20
C GLN A 131 -22.36 -18.02 4.57
N THR A 132 -23.06 -19.16 4.59
CA THR A 132 -23.39 -19.87 5.83
C THR A 132 -22.41 -21.02 6.04
N GLU A 133 -21.72 -21.01 7.18
CA GLU A 133 -20.81 -22.09 7.59
C GLU A 133 -21.56 -23.10 8.46
N LYS A 134 -21.25 -24.39 8.32
CA LYS A 134 -21.91 -25.48 9.07
C LYS A 134 -20.86 -26.39 9.71
N PHE A 135 -21.03 -26.66 11.00
CA PHE A 135 -20.13 -27.50 11.78
C PHE A 135 -20.96 -28.53 12.55
N SER A 136 -20.89 -29.79 12.14
CA SER A 136 -21.48 -30.92 12.86
C SER A 136 -20.55 -31.38 13.99
N PHE A 137 -21.08 -31.66 15.18
CA PHE A 137 -20.30 -31.99 16.39
C PHE A 137 -21.09 -32.88 17.37
N ALA A 138 -20.38 -33.76 18.06
CA ALA A 138 -20.90 -34.60 19.14
C ALA A 138 -20.85 -33.88 20.50
N ASP A 139 -19.78 -33.12 20.76
CA ASP A 139 -19.56 -32.42 22.02
C ASP A 139 -18.88 -31.05 21.81
N ALA A 140 -18.70 -30.31 22.91
CA ALA A 140 -18.08 -28.99 22.89
C ALA A 140 -16.62 -29.01 22.41
N ASN A 141 -15.85 -30.06 22.69
CA ASN A 141 -14.44 -30.16 22.27
C ASN A 141 -14.34 -30.34 20.75
N GLU A 142 -15.18 -31.21 20.17
CA GLU A 142 -15.25 -31.38 18.71
C GLU A 142 -15.65 -30.05 18.03
N LEU A 143 -16.61 -29.31 18.61
CA LEU A 143 -17.02 -28.01 18.08
C LEU A 143 -15.89 -26.98 18.12
N VAL A 144 -15.16 -26.90 19.24
CA VAL A 144 -13.99 -26.01 19.38
C VAL A 144 -12.95 -26.34 18.30
N ALA A 145 -12.62 -27.62 18.10
CA ALA A 145 -11.63 -28.04 17.12
C ALA A 145 -12.04 -27.68 15.68
N LYS A 146 -13.31 -27.89 15.32
CA LYS A 146 -13.81 -27.62 13.97
C LYS A 146 -13.92 -26.13 13.66
N THR A 147 -14.29 -25.30 14.65
CA THR A 147 -14.48 -23.86 14.43
C THR A 147 -13.17 -23.07 14.25
N ILE A 148 -12.01 -23.71 14.39
CA ILE A 148 -10.72 -23.14 13.97
C ILE A 148 -10.72 -22.80 12.47
N GLN A 149 -11.45 -23.58 11.65
CA GLN A 149 -11.56 -23.38 10.20
C GLN A 149 -12.61 -22.34 9.80
N SER A 150 -13.40 -21.82 10.75
CA SER A 150 -14.42 -20.81 10.46
C SER A 150 -13.79 -19.49 10.04
N ASN A 151 -14.41 -18.78 9.10
CA ASN A 151 -14.02 -17.41 8.75
C ASN A 151 -14.75 -16.37 9.60
N TYR A 152 -15.73 -16.79 10.41
CA TYR A 152 -16.62 -15.89 11.14
C TYR A 152 -16.51 -15.99 12.67
N VAL A 153 -16.31 -17.18 13.22
CA VAL A 153 -16.39 -17.38 14.68
C VAL A 153 -15.29 -18.29 15.22
N ARG A 154 -15.01 -18.18 16.52
CA ARG A 154 -14.23 -19.15 17.28
C ARG A 154 -15.06 -19.59 18.49
N VAL A 155 -15.09 -20.88 18.77
CA VAL A 155 -15.79 -21.42 19.93
C VAL A 155 -14.79 -21.73 21.03
N LYS A 156 -15.15 -21.41 22.28
CA LYS A 156 -14.43 -21.79 23.50
C LYS A 156 -15.35 -22.64 24.37
N LYS A 157 -14.84 -23.72 24.96
CA LYS A 157 -15.53 -24.46 26.02
C LYS A 157 -15.47 -23.64 27.31
N LEU A 158 -16.59 -23.50 28.02
CA LEU A 158 -16.67 -22.78 29.30
C LEU A 158 -16.79 -23.71 30.51
N GLY A 159 -17.33 -24.91 30.31
CA GLY A 159 -17.54 -25.89 31.38
C GLY A 159 -18.06 -27.21 30.83
N GLU A 160 -18.63 -28.05 31.69
CA GLU A 160 -19.06 -29.42 31.36
C GLU A 160 -20.55 -29.54 30.97
N THR A 161 -21.32 -28.44 31.01
CA THR A 161 -22.72 -28.46 30.59
C THR A 161 -22.83 -28.81 29.10
N ALA A 162 -23.76 -29.70 28.76
CA ALA A 162 -23.99 -30.09 27.37
C ALA A 162 -24.52 -28.91 26.54
N VAL A 163 -23.95 -28.70 25.35
CA VAL A 163 -24.42 -27.67 24.39
C VAL A 163 -25.88 -27.92 24.03
N VAL A 164 -26.77 -26.95 24.20
CA VAL A 164 -28.20 -27.09 23.88
C VAL A 164 -28.53 -26.51 22.51
N LEU A 165 -29.69 -26.91 21.96
CA LEU A 165 -30.22 -26.33 20.72
C LEU A 165 -30.48 -24.84 20.91
N ALA A 166 -30.26 -24.06 19.86
CA ALA A 166 -30.45 -22.62 19.86
C ALA A 166 -31.18 -22.23 18.58
N ALA A 167 -32.28 -21.48 18.72
CA ALA A 167 -32.92 -20.82 17.59
C ALA A 167 -31.98 -19.76 16.99
N GLU A 168 -32.31 -19.26 15.79
CA GLU A 168 -31.52 -18.22 15.13
C GLU A 168 -31.33 -17.02 16.06
N THR A 169 -30.08 -16.80 16.48
CA THR A 169 -29.71 -15.77 17.46
C THR A 169 -28.50 -15.00 16.95
N ALA A 170 -28.59 -13.68 16.96
CA ALA A 170 -27.46 -12.80 16.65
C ALA A 170 -26.44 -12.81 17.80
N LEU A 171 -25.15 -12.77 17.47
CA LEU A 171 -24.11 -12.45 18.46
C LEU A 171 -24.30 -11.00 18.93
N LYS A 172 -23.86 -10.69 20.16
CA LYS A 172 -24.02 -9.35 20.76
C LYS A 172 -22.74 -8.87 21.42
N GLY A 173 -22.69 -7.57 21.69
CA GLY A 173 -21.61 -6.95 22.47
C GLY A 173 -20.42 -6.48 21.66
N ALA A 174 -20.45 -6.56 20.31
CA ALA A 174 -19.43 -5.87 19.53
C ALA A 174 -19.59 -4.36 19.60
N THR A 175 -18.45 -3.68 19.63
CA THR A 175 -18.31 -2.22 19.54
C THR A 175 -17.42 -1.87 18.36
N SER A 176 -17.69 -0.72 17.76
CA SER A 176 -16.87 -0.20 16.66
C SER A 176 -15.50 0.26 17.17
N GLY A 177 -14.50 0.17 16.29
CA GLY A 177 -13.19 0.82 16.44
C GLY A 177 -12.90 1.86 15.37
N THR A 178 -13.91 2.28 14.61
CA THR A 178 -13.79 3.17 13.44
C THR A 178 -14.06 4.64 13.77
N VAL A 179 -14.05 5.01 15.05
CA VAL A 179 -14.04 6.43 15.45
C VAL A 179 -12.78 7.08 14.88
N ALA A 180 -12.84 8.39 14.61
CA ALA A 180 -11.73 9.17 14.06
C ALA A 180 -10.39 8.86 14.76
N LEU A 181 -9.37 8.54 13.96
CA LEU A 181 -8.04 8.18 14.43
C LEU A 181 -7.36 9.37 15.09
N SER A 182 -6.60 9.10 16.15
CA SER A 182 -5.79 10.12 16.82
C SER A 182 -4.37 10.18 16.24
N PRO A 183 -3.60 11.27 16.50
CA PRO A 183 -2.19 11.30 16.15
C PRO A 183 -1.38 10.13 16.74
N ALA A 184 -1.76 9.59 17.90
CA ALA A 184 -1.10 8.42 18.50
C ALA A 184 -1.27 7.14 17.66
N ASP A 185 -2.38 7.00 16.93
CA ASP A 185 -2.62 5.85 16.06
C ASP A 185 -1.74 5.91 14.79
N SER A 186 -1.36 7.12 14.34
CA SER A 186 -0.36 7.28 13.27
C SER A 186 1.03 6.75 13.69
N THR A 187 1.41 6.91 14.96
CA THR A 187 2.68 6.38 15.48
C THR A 187 2.67 4.85 15.49
N LYS A 188 1.56 4.23 15.92
CA LYS A 188 1.38 2.76 15.86
C LYS A 188 1.50 2.25 14.43
N LEU A 189 0.84 2.92 13.49
CA LEU A 189 0.94 2.63 12.06
C LEU A 189 2.41 2.65 11.59
N PHE A 190 3.14 3.74 11.82
CA PHE A 190 4.53 3.87 11.37
C PHE A 190 5.45 2.81 11.98
N MET A 191 5.24 2.45 13.25
CA MET A 191 5.98 1.36 13.89
C MET A 191 5.70 0.02 13.21
N ALA A 192 4.41 -0.32 13.00
CA ALA A 192 4.00 -1.59 12.40
C ALA A 192 4.49 -1.76 10.96
N VAL A 193 4.55 -0.66 10.18
CA VAL A 193 4.91 -0.71 8.75
C VAL A 193 6.37 -0.35 8.46
N SER A 194 7.16 -0.04 9.50
CA SER A 194 8.57 0.33 9.39
C SER A 194 9.42 -0.71 8.65
N GLY A 195 9.11 -2.00 8.83
CA GLY A 195 9.78 -3.13 8.18
C GLY A 195 9.20 -3.49 6.81
N ALA A 196 7.99 -3.05 6.48
CA ALA A 196 7.28 -3.44 5.26
C ALA A 196 7.96 -2.94 3.98
N ASP A 197 7.76 -3.67 2.88
CA ASP A 197 8.19 -3.32 1.54
C ASP A 197 6.99 -2.92 0.70
N PHE A 198 6.95 -1.66 0.27
CA PHE A 198 5.89 -1.07 -0.55
C PHE A 198 6.49 0.03 -1.43
N ASP A 199 5.88 0.28 -2.59
CA ASP A 199 6.29 1.30 -3.55
C ASP A 199 5.59 2.65 -3.26
N ALA A 200 4.32 2.59 -2.82
CA ALA A 200 3.55 3.75 -2.39
C ALA A 200 2.79 3.49 -1.09
N MET A 201 2.50 4.55 -0.34
CA MET A 201 1.70 4.50 0.89
C MET A 201 0.62 5.58 0.84
N TYR A 202 -0.63 5.16 1.04
CA TYR A 202 -1.73 6.06 1.35
C TYR A 202 -1.71 6.42 2.84
N LEU A 203 -1.90 7.69 3.18
CA LEU A 203 -2.04 8.16 4.57
C LEU A 203 -3.50 8.51 4.88
N PRO A 204 -4.19 7.78 5.78
CA PRO A 204 -5.59 8.06 6.14
C PRO A 204 -5.72 9.18 7.20
N PHE A 205 -4.92 10.24 7.09
CA PHE A 205 -4.92 11.37 8.01
C PHE A 205 -4.86 12.71 7.25
N ASP A 206 -5.75 13.62 7.61
CA ASP A 206 -5.81 15.00 7.10
C ASP A 206 -5.19 16.03 8.05
N ASP A 207 -4.74 15.60 9.24
CA ASP A 207 -4.08 16.45 10.22
C ASP A 207 -2.67 16.86 9.74
N PRO A 208 -2.36 18.17 9.63
CA PRO A 208 -1.06 18.63 9.13
C PRO A 208 0.15 18.14 9.94
N SER A 209 0.00 17.96 11.26
CA SER A 209 1.08 17.48 12.12
C SER A 209 1.38 15.99 11.87
N VAL A 210 0.34 15.19 11.62
CA VAL A 210 0.49 13.78 11.24
C VAL A 210 1.09 13.65 9.83
N GLN A 211 0.70 14.51 8.89
CA GLN A 211 1.30 14.55 7.55
C GLN A 211 2.79 14.89 7.61
N ALA A 212 3.19 15.87 8.42
CA ALA A 212 4.60 16.18 8.65
C ALA A 212 5.37 15.00 9.28
N ALA A 213 4.77 14.29 10.24
CA ALA A 213 5.35 13.09 10.83
C ALA A 213 5.49 11.95 9.80
N ALA A 214 4.51 11.78 8.91
CA ALA A 214 4.55 10.81 7.82
C ALA A 214 5.68 11.14 6.82
N LYS A 215 5.84 12.42 6.44
CA LYS A 215 6.97 12.87 5.62
C LYS A 215 8.31 12.53 6.27
N GLN A 216 8.46 12.80 7.57
CA GLN A 216 9.67 12.47 8.31
C GLN A 216 9.92 10.95 8.34
N PHE A 217 8.89 10.14 8.60
CA PHE A 217 8.98 8.68 8.53
C PHE A 217 9.49 8.19 7.17
N MET A 218 8.99 8.76 6.08
CA MET A 218 9.41 8.41 4.72
C MET A 218 10.84 8.85 4.41
N SER A 219 11.24 10.03 4.91
CA SER A 219 12.63 10.50 4.86
C SER A 219 13.59 9.54 5.59
N GLU A 220 13.21 9.03 6.75
CA GLU A 220 14.02 8.07 7.50
C GLU A 220 14.11 6.71 6.82
N ARG A 221 13.01 6.20 6.25
CA ARG A 221 13.04 4.98 5.43
C ARG A 221 14.01 5.11 4.25
N ARG A 222 14.00 6.27 3.60
CA ARG A 222 14.85 6.60 2.46
C ARG A 222 16.32 6.72 2.84
N THR A 223 16.63 7.47 3.89
CA THR A 223 18.01 7.80 4.28
C THR A 223 18.68 6.69 5.09
N LYS A 224 17.98 6.09 6.05
CA LYS A 224 18.49 5.08 6.99
C LYS A 224 18.26 3.66 6.48
N ASN A 225 17.02 3.30 6.10
CA ASN A 225 16.69 1.92 5.72
C ASN A 225 17.03 1.61 4.25
N LYS A 226 17.31 2.65 3.44
CA LYS A 226 17.49 2.57 1.99
C LYS A 226 16.31 1.88 1.31
N LYS A 227 15.08 2.19 1.79
CA LYS A 227 13.81 1.76 1.22
C LYS A 227 13.06 3.02 0.75
N LEU A 228 13.11 3.27 -0.55
CA LEU A 228 12.52 4.44 -1.18
C LEU A 228 11.07 4.11 -1.54
N SER A 229 10.14 5.02 -1.24
CA SER A 229 8.71 4.84 -1.50
C SER A 229 8.03 6.22 -1.53
N THR A 230 6.86 6.30 -2.14
CA THR A 230 6.09 7.54 -2.28
C THR A 230 4.96 7.60 -1.26
N LEU A 231 4.83 8.71 -0.55
CA LEU A 231 3.69 8.99 0.31
C LEU A 231 2.62 9.74 -0.49
N VAL A 232 1.36 9.35 -0.33
CA VAL A 232 0.23 10.08 -0.89
C VAL A 232 -0.68 10.55 0.23
N ILE A 233 -0.94 11.85 0.24
CA ILE A 233 -1.79 12.53 1.21
C ILE A 233 -2.99 13.17 0.52
N GLY A 234 -4.06 13.38 1.26
CA GLY A 234 -5.17 14.28 0.90
C GLY A 234 -5.47 15.17 2.09
N GLY A 235 -6.67 15.73 2.20
CA GLY A 235 -7.03 16.46 3.40
C GLY A 235 -8.52 16.56 3.65
N LYS A 236 -8.91 17.60 4.39
CA LYS A 236 -10.24 17.72 4.95
C LYS A 236 -11.27 17.92 3.84
N ASP A 237 -12.35 17.16 3.89
CA ASP A 237 -13.48 17.25 2.95
C ASP A 237 -14.00 18.69 2.81
N ILE A 238 -14.13 19.40 3.94
CA ILE A 238 -14.60 20.80 3.97
C ILE A 238 -13.66 21.81 3.31
N GLU A 239 -12.43 21.42 2.99
CA GLU A 239 -11.41 22.27 2.35
C GLU A 239 -11.21 21.91 0.87
N ASP A 240 -11.88 20.88 0.35
CA ASP A 240 -11.58 20.32 -0.97
C ASP A 240 -12.01 21.21 -2.15
N ASP A 241 -12.92 22.15 -1.92
CA ASP A 241 -13.34 23.16 -2.91
C ASP A 241 -12.44 24.42 -2.92
N ASN A 242 -11.41 24.45 -2.06
CA ASN A 242 -10.49 25.58 -1.89
C ASN A 242 -9.06 25.26 -2.36
N MET A 243 -8.68 25.79 -3.53
CA MET A 243 -7.35 25.56 -4.10
C MET A 243 -6.22 26.03 -3.17
N SER A 244 -6.41 27.14 -2.46
CA SER A 244 -5.38 27.65 -1.54
C SER A 244 -5.05 26.65 -0.44
N LYS A 245 -6.03 25.86 0.04
CA LYS A 245 -5.79 24.82 1.06
C LYS A 245 -5.01 23.64 0.52
N HIS A 246 -5.28 23.23 -0.72
CA HIS A 246 -4.47 22.21 -1.39
C HIS A 246 -3.03 22.69 -1.60
N VAL A 247 -2.86 23.93 -2.06
CA VAL A 247 -1.54 24.55 -2.27
C VAL A 247 -0.75 24.67 -0.96
N GLU A 248 -1.37 25.18 0.11
CA GLU A 248 -0.77 25.26 1.45
C GLU A 248 -0.23 23.90 1.90
N ARG A 249 -0.99 22.83 1.65
CA ARG A 249 -0.59 21.46 1.98
C ARG A 249 0.61 21.00 1.17
N SER A 250 0.62 21.23 -0.14
CA SER A 250 1.75 20.86 -1.02
C SER A 250 3.03 21.61 -0.65
N VAL A 251 2.93 22.93 -0.43
CA VAL A 251 4.06 23.78 -0.02
C VAL A 251 4.62 23.35 1.34
N ALA A 252 3.76 22.98 2.30
CA ALA A 252 4.22 22.49 3.59
C ALA A 252 5.01 21.16 3.48
N GLN A 253 4.69 20.32 2.50
CA GLN A 253 5.38 19.06 2.28
C GLN A 253 6.66 19.21 1.47
N ASN A 254 6.70 20.01 0.41
CA ASN A 254 7.87 20.30 -0.44
C ASN A 254 8.90 19.16 -0.50
N ALA A 255 8.49 17.99 -0.99
CA ALA A 255 9.33 16.79 -1.00
C ALA A 255 9.04 15.90 -2.21
N ARG A 256 10.11 15.43 -2.86
CA ARG A 256 9.99 14.63 -4.10
C ARG A 256 9.33 13.26 -3.93
N TYR A 257 9.16 12.83 -2.69
CA TYR A 257 8.57 11.55 -2.28
C TYR A 257 7.23 11.71 -1.58
N VAL A 258 6.61 12.89 -1.67
CA VAL A 258 5.27 13.16 -1.17
C VAL A 258 4.42 13.73 -2.31
N VAL A 259 3.25 13.13 -2.54
CA VAL A 259 2.24 13.57 -3.50
C VAL A 259 1.00 14.03 -2.74
N ASN A 260 0.52 15.23 -3.02
CA ASN A 260 -0.74 15.73 -2.49
C ASN A 260 -1.85 15.59 -3.53
N CYS A 261 -2.86 14.81 -3.20
CA CYS A 261 -4.06 14.64 -4.01
C CYS A 261 -5.05 15.79 -3.74
N ALA A 262 -5.47 16.48 -4.79
CA ALA A 262 -6.53 17.48 -4.76
C ALA A 262 -7.74 17.09 -5.64
N ILE A 263 -7.87 15.80 -5.96
CA ILE A 263 -9.01 15.24 -6.67
C ILE A 263 -10.15 15.02 -5.67
N ALA A 264 -11.32 15.59 -5.93
CA ALA A 264 -12.52 15.34 -5.12
C ALA A 264 -13.75 15.32 -6.03
N GLY A 265 -14.75 14.50 -5.69
CA GLY A 265 -16.01 14.41 -6.41
C GLY A 265 -16.56 13.00 -6.55
N GLN A 266 -17.49 12.84 -7.50
CA GLN A 266 -18.25 11.62 -7.70
C GLN A 266 -17.48 10.64 -8.58
N HIS A 267 -17.22 9.46 -8.06
CA HIS A 267 -16.63 8.34 -8.79
C HIS A 267 -17.63 7.70 -9.77
N ASN A 268 -17.12 6.96 -10.76
CA ASN A 268 -17.94 6.20 -11.72
C ASN A 268 -18.84 5.14 -11.06
N ASN A 269 -18.49 4.68 -9.85
CA ASN A 269 -19.34 3.79 -9.04
C ASN A 269 -20.54 4.50 -8.36
N GLY A 270 -20.69 5.82 -8.56
CA GLY A 270 -21.77 6.64 -8.03
C GLY A 270 -21.53 7.25 -6.65
N LYS A 271 -20.48 6.83 -5.92
CA LYS A 271 -20.13 7.36 -4.59
C LYS A 271 -19.38 8.69 -4.70
N GLN A 272 -19.51 9.52 -3.67
CA GLN A 272 -18.75 10.76 -3.50
C GLN A 272 -17.52 10.48 -2.65
N TYR A 273 -16.37 10.95 -3.09
CA TYR A 273 -15.11 10.82 -2.36
C TYR A 273 -14.40 12.17 -2.27
N ALA A 274 -13.90 12.47 -1.09
CA ALA A 274 -13.05 13.63 -0.81
C ALA A 274 -11.60 13.32 -1.24
N SER A 275 -10.74 14.33 -1.21
CA SER A 275 -9.33 14.23 -1.60
C SER A 275 -8.55 13.20 -0.80
N LEU A 276 -8.92 13.01 0.48
CA LEU A 276 -8.35 11.98 1.32
C LEU A 276 -8.63 10.57 0.78
N GLN A 277 -9.87 10.23 0.39
CA GLN A 277 -10.14 8.90 -0.17
C GLN A 277 -9.55 8.76 -1.58
N TRP A 278 -9.59 9.80 -2.41
CA TRP A 278 -8.94 9.78 -3.73
C TRP A 278 -7.42 9.61 -3.65
N ALA A 279 -6.78 10.03 -2.56
CA ALA A 279 -5.36 9.77 -2.32
C ALA A 279 -5.04 8.26 -2.28
N ALA A 280 -5.99 7.40 -1.88
CA ALA A 280 -5.83 5.95 -1.96
C ALA A 280 -5.76 5.45 -3.41
N TRP A 281 -6.63 5.97 -4.29
CA TRP A 281 -6.57 5.69 -5.73
C TRP A 281 -5.25 6.16 -6.34
N VAL A 282 -4.83 7.39 -6.06
CA VAL A 282 -3.54 7.94 -6.54
C VAL A 282 -2.36 7.09 -6.04
N ALA A 283 -2.35 6.65 -4.78
CA ALA A 283 -1.32 5.75 -4.27
C ALA A 283 -1.29 4.40 -5.01
N GLY A 284 -2.47 3.85 -5.30
CA GLY A 284 -2.63 2.65 -6.12
C GLY A 284 -2.06 2.83 -7.53
N MET A 285 -2.40 3.94 -8.19
CA MET A 285 -1.90 4.28 -9.53
C MET A 285 -0.38 4.47 -9.54
N ILE A 286 0.18 5.16 -8.55
CA ILE A 286 1.64 5.32 -8.40
C ILE A 286 2.33 3.97 -8.21
N ALA A 287 1.78 3.07 -7.39
CA ALA A 287 2.37 1.75 -7.21
C ALA A 287 2.25 0.88 -8.48
N ALA A 288 1.11 0.92 -9.16
CA ALA A 288 0.85 0.08 -10.32
C ALA A 288 1.59 0.52 -11.60
N THR A 289 1.80 1.82 -11.75
CA THR A 289 2.38 2.40 -12.98
C THR A 289 3.88 2.09 -13.05
N PRO A 290 4.34 1.42 -14.11
CA PRO A 290 5.76 1.24 -14.36
C PRO A 290 6.49 2.59 -14.34
N ALA A 291 7.66 2.68 -13.69
CA ALA A 291 8.33 3.98 -13.52
C ALA A 291 8.75 4.66 -14.84
N HIS A 292 8.74 3.93 -15.97
CA HIS A 292 9.00 4.47 -17.30
C HIS A 292 7.76 5.10 -17.96
N GLU A 293 6.59 5.03 -17.34
CA GLU A 293 5.34 5.66 -17.80
C GLU A 293 4.97 6.84 -16.90
N SER A 294 4.30 7.84 -17.47
CA SER A 294 3.80 9.01 -16.72
C SER A 294 2.33 8.84 -16.38
N LEU A 295 1.93 9.37 -15.21
CA LEU A 295 0.51 9.50 -14.85
C LEU A 295 -0.16 10.72 -15.52
N THR A 296 0.58 11.58 -16.21
CA THR A 296 0.02 12.72 -16.93
C THR A 296 -0.96 12.25 -18.00
N ALA A 297 -2.10 12.92 -18.11
CA ALA A 297 -3.21 12.59 -19.00
C ALA A 297 -3.89 11.23 -18.77
N VAL A 298 -3.57 10.53 -17.66
CA VAL A 298 -4.31 9.32 -17.28
C VAL A 298 -5.74 9.69 -16.91
N VAL A 299 -6.69 8.95 -17.50
CA VAL A 299 -8.12 9.11 -17.21
C VAL A 299 -8.40 8.75 -15.75
N VAL A 300 -8.99 9.68 -15.03
CA VAL A 300 -9.47 9.50 -13.67
C VAL A 300 -10.89 8.94 -13.75
N PRO A 301 -11.27 7.92 -12.95
CA PRO A 301 -12.62 7.37 -12.91
C PRO A 301 -13.61 8.29 -12.18
N LEU A 302 -13.49 9.59 -12.44
CA LEU A 302 -14.29 10.68 -11.89
C LEU A 302 -15.42 10.99 -12.87
N LYS A 303 -16.65 10.77 -12.43
CA LYS A 303 -17.87 11.10 -13.18
C LYS A 303 -18.17 12.59 -13.13
N ARG A 304 -17.94 13.21 -11.97
CA ARG A 304 -18.18 14.65 -11.75
C ARG A 304 -17.24 15.17 -10.67
N ALA A 305 -16.41 16.15 -10.99
CA ALA A 305 -15.59 16.83 -9.99
C ALA A 305 -16.46 17.58 -8.97
N LEU A 306 -15.96 17.73 -7.74
CA LEU A 306 -16.54 18.59 -6.72
C LEU A 306 -16.58 20.05 -7.22
N LYS A 307 -15.48 20.48 -7.84
CA LYS A 307 -15.31 21.78 -8.50
C LYS A 307 -14.49 21.60 -9.78
N ASP A 308 -14.96 22.19 -10.88
CA ASP A 308 -14.15 22.36 -12.08
C ASP A 308 -13.28 23.61 -11.91
N TRP A 309 -11.95 23.43 -11.84
CA TRP A 309 -11.00 24.49 -11.55
C TRP A 309 -10.77 25.41 -12.76
N GLY A 310 -10.61 26.71 -12.50
CA GLY A 310 -10.23 27.67 -13.54
C GLY A 310 -8.75 27.56 -13.93
N HIS A 311 -8.39 28.06 -15.11
CA HIS A 311 -7.02 28.00 -15.63
C HIS A 311 -5.96 28.53 -14.64
N THR A 312 -6.20 29.67 -13.99
CA THR A 312 -5.26 30.24 -13.01
C THR A 312 -5.10 29.35 -11.77
N GLU A 313 -6.17 28.71 -11.30
CA GLU A 313 -6.12 27.78 -10.17
C GLU A 313 -5.33 26.52 -10.55
N ILE A 314 -5.53 26.01 -11.77
CA ILE A 314 -4.81 24.86 -12.34
C ILE A 314 -3.30 25.15 -12.39
N ILE A 315 -2.90 26.27 -13.01
CA ILE A 315 -1.47 26.63 -13.11
C ILE A 315 -0.85 26.82 -11.73
N ASN A 316 -1.56 27.46 -10.80
CA ASN A 316 -1.09 27.62 -9.42
C ASN A 316 -0.88 26.25 -8.74
N ALA A 317 -1.86 25.34 -8.87
CA ALA A 317 -1.77 23.98 -8.33
C ALA A 317 -0.53 23.25 -8.85
N LEU A 318 -0.32 23.24 -10.17
CA LEU A 318 0.80 22.55 -10.80
C LEU A 318 2.15 23.14 -10.39
N SER A 319 2.28 24.48 -10.39
CA SER A 319 3.52 25.17 -10.01
C SER A 319 3.93 24.96 -8.55
N THR A 320 2.98 24.57 -7.70
CA THR A 320 3.19 24.32 -6.26
C THR A 320 3.20 22.84 -5.92
N GLY A 321 3.20 21.94 -6.92
CA GLY A 321 3.31 20.50 -6.71
C GLY A 321 2.02 19.83 -6.23
N THR A 322 0.87 20.41 -6.54
CA THR A 322 -0.46 19.88 -6.21
C THR A 322 -1.00 19.05 -7.37
N LEU A 323 -1.22 17.75 -7.14
CA LEU A 323 -1.79 16.85 -8.16
C LEU A 323 -3.30 17.06 -8.25
N ILE A 324 -3.77 17.41 -9.46
CA ILE A 324 -5.17 17.72 -9.75
C ILE A 324 -5.67 16.93 -10.95
N ALA A 325 -6.99 16.74 -11.01
CA ALA A 325 -7.68 16.28 -12.20
C ALA A 325 -8.42 17.45 -12.86
N THR A 326 -8.39 17.50 -14.18
CA THR A 326 -9.04 18.53 -15.00
C THR A 326 -9.94 17.86 -16.02
N ARG A 327 -10.96 18.59 -16.47
CA ARG A 327 -11.87 18.09 -17.50
C ARG A 327 -11.21 18.23 -18.87
N ASP A 328 -11.11 17.12 -19.60
CA ASP A 328 -10.72 17.07 -21.00
C ASP A 328 -11.87 16.46 -21.82
N GLY A 329 -12.61 17.32 -22.51
CA GLY A 329 -13.87 16.95 -23.17
C GLY A 329 -14.90 16.38 -22.17
N ASP A 330 -15.25 15.10 -22.35
CA ASP A 330 -16.24 14.39 -21.53
C ASP A 330 -15.64 13.58 -20.38
N VAL A 331 -14.31 13.55 -20.26
CA VAL A 331 -13.59 12.80 -19.22
C VAL A 331 -12.79 13.73 -18.32
N TYR A 332 -12.36 13.21 -17.17
CA TYR A 332 -11.38 13.86 -16.33
C TYR A 332 -10.03 13.15 -16.45
N ILE A 333 -8.95 13.91 -16.55
CA ILE A 333 -7.58 13.39 -16.64
C ILE A 333 -6.71 14.01 -15.55
N ILE A 334 -5.63 13.33 -15.18
CA ILE A 334 -4.57 13.96 -14.38
C ILE A 334 -3.87 15.00 -15.26
N GLU A 335 -3.96 16.28 -14.91
CA GLU A 335 -3.42 17.37 -15.72
C GLU A 335 -1.90 17.25 -15.90
N SER A 336 -1.18 17.01 -14.79
CA SER A 336 0.24 16.71 -14.81
C SER A 336 0.63 15.92 -13.56
N ALA A 337 1.47 14.90 -13.75
CA ALA A 337 1.95 14.03 -12.69
C ALA A 337 3.06 14.69 -11.85
N VAL A 338 2.67 15.64 -11.00
CA VAL A 338 3.56 16.38 -10.09
C VAL A 338 3.53 15.83 -8.67
N ASN A 339 4.65 15.93 -7.98
CA ASN A 339 4.74 15.75 -6.53
C ASN A 339 4.96 17.10 -5.84
N THR A 340 5.00 17.11 -4.52
CA THR A 340 4.98 18.35 -3.73
C THR A 340 6.27 19.18 -3.81
N LEU A 341 7.38 18.66 -4.37
CA LEU A 341 8.61 19.43 -4.52
C LEU A 341 8.42 20.55 -5.55
N SER A 342 8.31 21.78 -5.05
CA SER A 342 8.13 23.01 -5.85
C SER A 342 9.21 24.05 -5.57
N VAL A 343 9.81 24.04 -4.38
CA VAL A 343 10.94 24.89 -4.01
C VAL A 343 12.21 24.05 -3.97
N ILE A 344 13.13 24.32 -4.90
CA ILE A 344 14.35 23.56 -5.12
C ILE A 344 15.39 23.89 -4.04
N GLY A 345 15.78 22.90 -3.24
CA GLY A 345 16.88 23.01 -2.28
C GLY A 345 18.27 22.72 -2.89
N THR A 346 19.30 22.79 -2.05
CA THR A 346 20.67 22.43 -2.44
C THR A 346 20.74 20.96 -2.85
N ASN A 347 21.29 20.68 -4.05
CA ASN A 347 21.35 19.35 -4.68
C ASN A 347 19.99 18.76 -5.11
N GLU A 348 18.93 19.57 -5.16
CA GLU A 348 17.66 19.22 -5.79
C GLU A 348 17.56 19.85 -7.18
N ARG A 349 16.62 19.34 -7.99
CA ARG A 349 16.39 19.79 -9.37
C ARG A 349 14.90 19.89 -9.64
N GLU A 350 14.53 20.76 -10.58
CA GLU A 350 13.14 20.95 -10.99
C GLU A 350 12.48 19.64 -11.45
N ASP A 351 13.22 18.82 -12.20
CA ASP A 351 12.73 17.52 -12.69
C ASP A 351 12.31 16.57 -11.57
N TYR A 352 12.84 16.73 -10.35
CA TYR A 352 12.44 15.90 -9.21
C TYR A 352 10.99 16.16 -8.79
N GLY A 353 10.40 17.30 -9.17
CA GLY A 353 8.97 17.61 -9.01
C GLY A 353 8.04 16.74 -9.86
N LYS A 354 8.57 15.97 -10.81
CA LYS A 354 7.80 15.02 -11.64
C LYS A 354 7.75 13.64 -10.96
N ILE A 355 6.56 13.06 -10.85
CA ILE A 355 6.35 11.72 -10.25
C ILE A 355 7.17 10.66 -10.99
N ARG A 356 7.11 10.61 -12.33
CA ARG A 356 7.82 9.62 -13.16
C ARG A 356 9.34 9.65 -12.92
N VAL A 357 9.93 10.84 -12.91
CA VAL A 357 11.37 11.04 -12.65
C VAL A 357 11.70 10.50 -11.27
N SER A 358 10.99 10.97 -10.24
CA SER A 358 11.24 10.55 -8.86
C SER A 358 11.07 9.04 -8.66
N MET A 359 10.03 8.43 -9.23
CA MET A 359 9.80 6.98 -9.18
C MET A 359 10.90 6.19 -9.88
N THR A 360 11.38 6.65 -11.04
CA THR A 360 12.45 5.98 -11.78
C THR A 360 13.73 5.91 -10.96
N LEU A 361 14.12 7.03 -10.35
CA LEU A 361 15.29 7.09 -9.46
C LEU A 361 15.14 6.13 -8.28
N ASP A 362 13.97 6.17 -7.65
CA ASP A 362 13.69 5.41 -6.43
C ASP A 362 13.70 3.91 -6.69
N GLN A 363 13.13 3.52 -7.83
CA GLN A 363 13.11 2.14 -8.28
C GLN A 363 14.51 1.61 -8.59
N ILE A 364 15.33 2.38 -9.33
CA ILE A 364 16.71 2.01 -9.64
C ILE A 364 17.51 1.81 -8.36
N VAL A 365 17.42 2.75 -7.42
CA VAL A 365 18.11 2.69 -6.14
C VAL A 365 17.62 1.51 -5.31
N ASN A 366 16.32 1.26 -5.25
CA ASN A 366 15.75 0.13 -4.50
C ASN A 366 16.20 -1.22 -5.07
N ASP A 367 16.13 -1.41 -6.39
CA ASP A 367 16.52 -2.66 -7.05
C ASP A 367 17.99 -2.98 -6.81
N ILE A 368 18.85 -1.98 -7.02
CA ILE A 368 20.29 -2.06 -6.82
C ILE A 368 20.62 -2.36 -5.35
N ASN A 369 19.97 -1.67 -4.39
CA ASN A 369 20.16 -1.93 -2.95
C ASN A 369 19.67 -3.33 -2.54
N GLN A 370 18.51 -3.76 -3.02
CA GLN A 370 17.92 -5.05 -2.68
C GLN A 370 18.84 -6.19 -3.12
N VAL A 371 19.31 -6.15 -4.37
CA VAL A 371 20.25 -7.15 -4.87
C VAL A 371 21.61 -7.03 -4.18
N GLY A 372 22.14 -5.81 -4.02
CA GLY A 372 23.39 -5.57 -3.30
C GLY A 372 23.42 -6.19 -1.90
N LYS A 373 22.36 -5.98 -1.11
CA LYS A 373 22.19 -6.59 0.23
C LYS A 373 22.23 -8.12 0.18
N LYS A 374 21.60 -8.75 -0.81
CA LYS A 374 21.55 -10.23 -0.97
C LYS A 374 22.89 -10.85 -1.37
N TYR A 375 23.78 -10.06 -1.98
CA TYR A 375 25.13 -10.47 -2.37
C TYR A 375 26.22 -9.98 -1.42
N LYS A 376 25.85 -9.34 -0.30
CA LYS A 376 26.76 -9.05 0.80
C LYS A 376 27.44 -10.34 1.28
N GLY A 377 28.77 -10.34 1.33
CA GLY A 377 29.59 -11.50 1.69
C GLY A 377 29.75 -12.57 0.60
N LYS A 378 29.04 -12.46 -0.53
CA LYS A 378 29.24 -13.36 -1.70
C LYS A 378 30.20 -12.77 -2.73
N LEU A 379 30.31 -11.45 -2.78
CA LEU A 379 31.30 -10.74 -3.56
C LEU A 379 32.40 -10.26 -2.63
N GLY A 380 33.66 -10.52 -2.98
CA GLY A 380 34.80 -10.03 -2.19
C GLY A 380 34.92 -8.52 -2.28
N ASN A 381 35.26 -7.85 -1.17
CA ASN A 381 35.57 -6.42 -1.20
C ASN A 381 36.97 -6.15 -1.78
N ASN A 382 37.16 -6.50 -3.05
CA ASN A 382 38.38 -6.30 -3.81
C ASN A 382 38.03 -5.84 -5.23
N ASN A 383 39.04 -5.52 -6.04
CA ASN A 383 38.81 -5.01 -7.40
C ASN A 383 38.01 -5.97 -8.28
N LEU A 384 38.16 -7.28 -8.08
CA LEU A 384 37.41 -8.28 -8.83
C LEU A 384 35.92 -8.26 -8.45
N GLY A 385 35.59 -8.29 -7.16
CA GLY A 385 34.20 -8.23 -6.69
C GLY A 385 33.51 -6.92 -7.04
N GLY A 386 34.24 -5.79 -6.93
CA GLY A 386 33.76 -4.48 -7.40
C GLY A 386 33.45 -4.48 -8.90
N ALA A 387 34.34 -5.02 -9.73
CA ALA A 387 34.12 -5.12 -11.18
C ALA A 387 32.95 -6.02 -11.56
N VAL A 388 32.77 -7.16 -10.86
CA VAL A 388 31.60 -8.05 -11.07
C VAL A 388 30.31 -7.32 -10.74
N PHE A 389 30.30 -6.57 -9.64
CA PHE A 389 29.13 -5.82 -9.23
C PHE A 389 28.79 -4.68 -10.19
N VAL A 390 29.79 -3.91 -10.64
CA VAL A 390 29.63 -2.89 -11.69
C VAL A 390 29.08 -3.49 -12.98
N SER A 391 29.64 -4.62 -13.44
CA SER A 391 29.15 -5.31 -14.64
C SER A 391 27.69 -5.74 -14.52
N ALA A 392 27.27 -6.21 -13.34
CA ALA A 392 25.89 -6.59 -13.08
C ALA A 392 24.93 -5.40 -13.10
N VAL A 393 25.32 -4.26 -12.52
CA VAL A 393 24.53 -3.03 -12.56
C VAL A 393 24.49 -2.43 -13.96
N ASN A 394 25.57 -2.52 -14.73
CA ASN A 394 25.57 -2.09 -16.14
C ASN A 394 24.54 -2.90 -16.94
N ALA A 395 24.48 -4.23 -16.76
CA ALA A 395 23.48 -5.06 -17.42
C ALA A 395 22.04 -4.68 -17.03
N TYR A 396 21.81 -4.30 -15.76
CA TYR A 396 20.53 -3.73 -15.32
C TYR A 396 20.20 -2.43 -16.04
N LEU A 397 21.12 -1.46 -16.04
CA LEU A 397 20.90 -0.14 -16.63
C LEU A 397 20.70 -0.21 -18.14
N THR A 398 21.39 -1.11 -18.85
CA THR A 398 21.14 -1.38 -20.28
C THR A 398 19.69 -1.81 -20.52
N VAL A 399 19.14 -2.68 -19.67
CA VAL A 399 17.74 -3.09 -19.79
C VAL A 399 16.80 -1.91 -19.47
N ARG A 400 17.13 -1.08 -18.47
CA ARG A 400 16.33 0.11 -18.13
C ARG A 400 16.35 1.18 -19.24
N GLU A 401 17.47 1.33 -19.93
CA GLU A 401 17.60 2.17 -21.13
C GLU A 401 16.71 1.66 -22.26
N GLN A 402 16.77 0.36 -22.57
CA GLN A 402 15.93 -0.28 -23.60
C GLN A 402 14.43 -0.14 -23.32
N GLN A 403 14.05 -0.03 -22.04
CA GLN A 403 12.67 0.18 -21.60
C GLN A 403 12.23 1.65 -21.66
N GLY A 404 13.13 2.58 -21.96
CA GLY A 404 12.86 4.01 -21.89
C GLY A 404 12.63 4.52 -20.46
N ALA A 405 13.21 3.86 -19.45
CA ALA A 405 13.22 4.41 -18.10
C ALA A 405 14.28 5.50 -17.95
N ILE A 406 15.44 5.31 -18.58
CA ILE A 406 16.58 6.24 -18.58
C ILE A 406 17.09 6.43 -20.01
N ASP A 407 17.68 7.59 -20.27
CA ASP A 407 18.37 7.92 -21.52
C ASP A 407 19.75 7.24 -21.58
N THR A 408 20.32 7.22 -22.78
CA THR A 408 21.68 6.75 -23.08
C THR A 408 22.75 7.55 -22.33
N GLY A 409 24.00 7.06 -22.31
CA GLY A 409 25.15 7.77 -21.72
C GLY A 409 25.23 7.74 -20.19
N TRP A 410 24.44 6.89 -19.54
CA TRP A 410 24.59 6.61 -18.10
C TRP A 410 25.94 5.94 -17.80
N THR A 411 26.42 6.12 -16.57
CA THR A 411 27.63 5.48 -16.06
C THR A 411 27.38 4.91 -14.67
N PHE A 412 28.00 3.77 -14.37
CA PHE A 412 28.07 3.24 -13.02
C PHE A 412 29.51 2.87 -12.72
N THR A 413 30.11 3.57 -11.76
CA THR A 413 31.55 3.48 -11.50
C THR A 413 31.84 3.12 -10.05
N ASP A 414 32.89 2.33 -9.87
CA ASP A 414 33.45 2.00 -8.57
C ASP A 414 34.40 3.12 -8.14
N LYS A 415 34.16 3.71 -6.98
CA LYS A 415 35.01 4.79 -6.44
C LYS A 415 36.38 4.27 -5.96
N LYS A 416 36.56 2.95 -5.88
CA LYS A 416 37.77 2.28 -5.39
C LYS A 416 38.21 2.76 -3.99
N ASN A 417 37.27 3.28 -3.21
CA ASN A 417 37.48 3.82 -1.87
C ASN A 417 37.12 2.79 -0.79
N GLY A 418 37.29 1.51 -1.09
CA GLY A 418 36.90 0.44 -0.17
C GLY A 418 37.71 0.46 1.11
N VAL A 419 37.06 0.65 2.27
CA VAL A 419 37.69 0.61 3.60
C VAL A 419 36.88 -0.32 4.49
N GLY A 420 37.54 -1.38 5.02
CA GLY A 420 36.86 -2.43 5.79
C GLY A 420 35.84 -3.18 4.92
N ASP A 421 34.60 -3.26 5.39
CA ASP A 421 33.49 -3.93 4.67
C ASP A 421 32.71 -2.96 3.75
N ARG A 422 33.18 -1.72 3.61
CA ARG A 422 32.46 -0.67 2.87
C ARG A 422 33.09 -0.45 1.52
N ARG A 423 32.26 -0.19 0.50
CA ARG A 423 32.72 0.25 -0.83
C ARG A 423 31.72 1.22 -1.46
N GLY A 424 32.24 2.32 -1.99
CA GLY A 424 31.46 3.36 -2.66
C GLY A 424 31.35 3.15 -4.17
N PHE A 425 30.19 3.46 -4.72
CA PHE A 425 29.89 3.49 -6.13
C PHE A 425 29.22 4.83 -6.48
N LEU A 426 29.36 5.24 -7.74
CA LEU A 426 28.70 6.42 -8.30
C LEU A 426 27.86 6.00 -9.50
N LEU A 427 26.55 6.22 -9.40
CA LEU A 427 25.62 6.09 -10.51
C LEU A 427 25.36 7.47 -11.10
N SER A 428 25.65 7.65 -12.39
CA SER A 428 25.20 8.78 -13.17
C SER A 428 24.21 8.32 -14.23
N ALA A 429 22.95 8.76 -14.21
CA ALA A 429 21.96 8.40 -15.23
C ALA A 429 20.97 9.56 -15.44
N LYS A 430 20.10 9.49 -16.45
CA LYS A 430 19.12 10.56 -16.72
C LYS A 430 17.78 9.90 -17.05
N PRO A 431 16.70 10.08 -16.27
CA PRO A 431 15.37 9.60 -16.67
C PRO A 431 14.95 10.30 -17.96
N LEU A 432 14.18 9.64 -18.83
CA LEU A 432 13.84 10.21 -20.15
C LEU A 432 13.18 11.60 -20.07
N ASP A 433 12.40 11.86 -19.01
CA ASP A 433 11.69 13.13 -18.81
C ASP A 433 12.49 14.16 -17.98
N ALA A 434 13.77 13.90 -17.75
CA ALA A 434 14.70 14.80 -17.07
C ALA A 434 15.65 15.49 -18.06
N ILE A 435 16.07 16.70 -17.71
CA ILE A 435 16.93 17.55 -18.55
C ILE A 435 18.41 17.21 -18.33
N GLU A 436 18.78 16.67 -17.17
CA GLU A 436 20.18 16.46 -16.77
C GLU A 436 20.45 15.10 -16.08
N TYR A 437 21.71 14.66 -16.08
CA TYR A 437 22.15 13.46 -15.38
C TYR A 437 22.14 13.64 -13.86
N PHE A 438 21.53 12.71 -13.13
CA PHE A 438 21.60 12.62 -11.67
C PHE A 438 22.82 11.81 -11.26
N ASP A 439 23.45 12.22 -10.16
CA ASP A 439 24.53 11.49 -9.53
C ASP A 439 24.05 10.92 -8.19
N ILE A 440 24.15 9.60 -8.03
CA ILE A 440 23.81 8.91 -6.78
C ILE A 440 25.06 8.25 -6.24
N ASP A 441 25.50 8.77 -5.10
CA ASP A 441 26.50 8.14 -4.26
C ASP A 441 25.88 7.00 -3.49
N TRP A 442 26.47 5.83 -3.68
CA TRP A 442 26.00 4.62 -3.06
C TRP A 442 27.12 3.92 -2.32
N GLU A 443 26.83 3.48 -1.09
CA GLU A 443 27.76 2.73 -0.27
C GLU A 443 27.13 1.39 0.07
N VAL A 444 27.84 0.31 -0.25
CA VAL A 444 27.51 -1.03 0.24
C VAL A 444 28.29 -1.24 1.52
N GLN A 445 27.58 -1.47 2.63
CA GLN A 445 28.15 -1.79 3.95
C GLN A 445 27.92 -3.24 4.31
#